data_AF-A0A8C6S2L7-F1
#
_entry.id   AF-A0A8C6S2L7-F1
#
_cell.length_a   1.000
_cell.length_b   1.000
_cell.length_c   1.000
_cell.angle_alpha   90.00
_cell.angle_beta   90.00
_cell.angle_gamma   90.00
#
_symmetry.space_group_name_H-M   'P 1'
#
loop_
_entity.id
_entity.type
_entity.pdbx_description
1 polymer ?
#
loop_
_entity_poly.entity_id
_entity_poly.type
_entity_poly.pdbx_seq_one_letter_code
_entity_poly.pdbx_strand_id
1 'polypeptide(L)'
;MAGVSGCIKYSMFVFNFLFWLCGMVILGLAIWIRVSKDGKEILASGESGTNPYLSVNILIAVGAIIMVMGFLGCCGAMKESRCMLLLFFIGLLLILILQVASGVLGAVFKSESSRILNETLYEDVKLLSETGDQGKEFREVMITFQKELKCCGLINGAADWGSNFNYASQSCSCEKASGTSCVSYGGQSVYSETCLSLIKDLVEKHFIIVIGIAFGLAVVEVIGLVFSMVLFCQIGSK
;
A
#
# COMPACT_ATOMS: atom_id res chain seq x y z
N MET A 1 -35.95 -24.39 -21.55
CA MET A 1 -34.93 -24.52 -20.49
C MET A 1 -33.63 -23.99 -21.05
N ALA A 2 -33.29 -22.73 -20.78
CA ALA A 2 -32.01 -22.18 -21.23
C ALA A 2 -30.90 -22.82 -20.39
N GLY A 3 -29.98 -23.56 -21.04
CA GLY A 3 -28.80 -24.09 -20.36
C GLY A 3 -27.93 -22.96 -19.81
N VAL A 4 -27.19 -23.24 -18.74
CA VAL A 4 -26.19 -22.31 -18.19
C VAL A 4 -25.22 -21.89 -19.30
N SER A 5 -24.99 -20.58 -19.47
CA SER A 5 -24.14 -20.07 -20.53
C SER A 5 -22.68 -20.46 -20.26
N GLY A 6 -22.19 -21.49 -20.96
CA GLY A 6 -20.84 -22.04 -20.74
C GLY A 6 -19.73 -20.97 -20.80
N CYS A 7 -19.85 -19.99 -21.70
CA CYS A 7 -18.92 -18.87 -21.81
C CYS A 7 -18.75 -18.10 -20.48
N ILE A 8 -19.86 -17.78 -19.80
CA ILE A 8 -19.85 -17.06 -18.51
C ILE A 8 -19.20 -17.92 -17.43
N LYS A 9 -19.55 -19.22 -17.37
CA LYS A 9 -18.98 -20.16 -16.41
C LYS A 9 -17.46 -20.29 -16.54
N TYR A 10 -16.96 -20.50 -17.75
CA TYR A 10 -15.51 -20.63 -17.99
C TYR A 10 -14.77 -19.30 -17.80
N SER A 11 -15.33 -18.19 -18.26
CA SER A 11 -14.75 -16.86 -18.02
C SER A 11 -14.62 -16.59 -16.52
N MET A 12 -15.70 -16.79 -15.75
CA MET A 12 -15.69 -16.59 -14.31
C MET A 12 -14.70 -17.52 -13.60
N PHE A 13 -14.60 -18.78 -14.02
CA PHE A 13 -13.60 -19.71 -13.49
C PHE A 13 -12.17 -19.22 -13.74
N VAL A 14 -11.81 -18.88 -14.98
CA VAL A 14 -10.45 -18.47 -15.34
C VAL A 14 -10.03 -17.22 -14.57
N PHE A 15 -10.85 -16.17 -14.56
CA PHE A 15 -10.51 -14.93 -13.84
C PHE A 15 -10.37 -15.16 -12.34
N ASN A 16 -11.32 -15.87 -11.71
CA ASN A 16 -11.25 -16.14 -10.26
C ASN A 16 -10.10 -17.09 -9.89
N PHE A 17 -9.74 -18.02 -10.77
CA PHE A 17 -8.58 -18.89 -10.58
C PHE A 17 -7.27 -18.10 -10.61
N LEU A 18 -7.13 -17.14 -11.53
CA LEU A 18 -5.97 -16.24 -11.54
C LEU A 18 -5.88 -15.41 -10.26
N PHE A 19 -6.98 -14.83 -9.80
CA PHE A 19 -7.02 -14.11 -8.52
C PHE A 19 -6.67 -15.01 -7.33
N TRP A 20 -7.14 -16.26 -7.33
CA TRP A 20 -6.79 -17.24 -6.31
C TRP A 20 -5.28 -17.52 -6.27
N LEU A 21 -4.64 -17.73 -7.44
CA LEU A 21 -3.19 -17.91 -7.53
C LEU A 21 -2.43 -16.67 -7.03
N CYS A 22 -2.85 -15.47 -7.45
CA CYS A 22 -2.25 -14.23 -6.96
C CYS A 22 -2.39 -14.09 -5.44
N GLY A 23 -3.56 -14.41 -4.88
CA GLY A 23 -3.81 -14.39 -3.44
C GLY A 23 -2.88 -15.35 -2.68
N MET A 24 -2.66 -16.56 -3.21
CA MET A 24 -1.72 -17.52 -2.61
C MET A 24 -0.27 -17.00 -2.62
N VAL A 25 0.18 -16.39 -3.73
CA VAL A 25 1.53 -15.82 -3.82
C VAL A 25 1.69 -14.66 -2.83
N ILE A 26 0.75 -13.72 -2.80
CA ILE A 26 0.78 -12.58 -1.88
C ILE A 26 0.79 -13.05 -0.42
N LEU A 27 -0.12 -13.97 -0.07
CA LEU A 27 -0.20 -14.51 1.28
C LEU A 27 1.07 -15.27 1.68
N GLY A 28 1.63 -16.07 0.77
CA GLY A 28 2.87 -16.81 0.98
C GLY A 28 4.05 -15.88 1.22
N LEU A 29 4.21 -14.83 0.40
CA LEU A 29 5.26 -13.82 0.59
C LEU A 29 5.07 -13.04 1.89
N ALA A 30 3.85 -12.66 2.25
CA ALA A 30 3.57 -11.93 3.47
C ALA A 30 3.89 -12.77 4.73
N ILE A 31 3.53 -14.06 4.73
CA ILE A 31 3.87 -14.98 5.81
C ILE A 31 5.39 -15.23 5.86
N TRP A 32 6.04 -15.37 4.70
CA TRP A 32 7.50 -15.51 4.63
C TRP A 32 8.20 -14.31 5.28
N ILE A 33 7.81 -13.09 4.90
CA ILE A 33 8.35 -11.85 5.48
C ILE A 33 8.11 -11.80 7.00
N ARG A 34 6.94 -12.26 7.46
CA ARG A 34 6.58 -12.26 8.89
C ARG A 34 7.44 -13.20 9.73
N VAL A 35 7.83 -14.35 9.19
CA VAL A 35 8.43 -15.45 9.98
C VAL A 35 9.94 -15.56 9.78
N SER A 36 10.44 -15.35 8.57
CA SER A 36 11.85 -15.53 8.21
C SER A 36 12.76 -14.48 8.84
N LYS A 37 14.01 -14.86 9.16
CA LYS A 37 15.01 -13.94 9.72
C LYS A 37 15.34 -12.83 8.73
N ASP A 38 15.58 -13.19 7.46
CA ASP A 38 15.78 -12.24 6.37
C ASP A 38 14.57 -11.31 6.19
N GLY A 39 13.35 -11.84 6.35
CA GLY A 39 12.12 -11.06 6.30
C GLY A 39 11.99 -10.06 7.45
N LYS A 40 12.44 -10.44 8.64
CA LYS A 40 12.52 -9.55 9.81
C LYS A 40 13.62 -8.51 9.67
N GLU A 41 14.74 -8.81 9.03
CA GLU A 41 15.76 -7.82 8.67
C GLU A 41 15.23 -6.84 7.62
N ILE A 42 14.47 -7.31 6.61
CA ILE A 42 13.80 -6.43 5.64
C ILE A 42 12.81 -5.49 6.35
N LEU A 43 11.99 -6.03 7.26
CA LEU A 43 11.07 -5.23 8.07
C LEU A 43 11.82 -4.22 8.94
N ALA A 44 12.92 -4.66 9.58
CA ALA A 44 13.76 -3.81 10.42
C ALA A 44 14.55 -2.74 9.64
N SER A 45 14.82 -3.00 8.36
CA SER A 45 15.47 -2.05 7.45
C SER A 45 14.49 -1.07 6.77
N GLY A 46 13.19 -1.38 6.78
CA GLY A 46 12.11 -0.57 6.19
C GLY A 46 11.20 0.11 7.22
N GLU A 47 11.65 0.22 8.46
CA GLU A 47 10.81 0.37 9.65
C GLU A 47 10.32 1.82 9.84
N SER A 48 9.23 2.11 9.13
CA SER A 48 8.38 3.30 9.31
C SER A 48 7.82 3.30 10.73
N GLY A 49 7.68 4.45 11.39
CA GLY A 49 7.22 4.61 12.80
C GLY A 49 5.84 4.04 13.18
N THR A 50 5.21 3.26 12.31
CA THR A 50 4.16 2.29 12.63
C THR A 50 4.77 0.90 12.70
N ASN A 51 4.59 0.18 13.83
CA ASN A 51 4.86 -1.26 13.99
C ASN A 51 4.95 -1.95 12.61
N PRO A 52 6.13 -2.33 12.09
CA PRO A 52 6.28 -2.79 10.69
C PRO A 52 5.43 -4.03 10.41
N TYR A 53 5.14 -4.74 11.49
CA TYR A 53 4.18 -5.80 11.63
C TYR A 53 2.75 -5.45 11.17
N LEU A 54 2.32 -4.20 11.26
CA LEU A 54 1.01 -3.72 10.83
C LEU A 54 0.85 -3.82 9.32
N SER A 55 1.81 -3.29 8.55
CA SER A 55 1.79 -3.35 7.09
C SER A 55 1.79 -4.79 6.58
N VAL A 56 2.60 -5.66 7.19
CA VAL A 56 2.61 -7.10 6.86
C VAL A 56 1.31 -7.78 7.24
N ASN A 57 0.73 -7.46 8.40
CA ASN A 57 -0.55 -8.02 8.81
C ASN A 57 -1.69 -7.61 7.86
N ILE A 58 -1.67 -6.37 7.36
CA ILE A 58 -2.61 -5.92 6.33
C ILE A 58 -2.40 -6.72 5.04
N LEU A 59 -1.14 -6.92 4.62
CA LEU A 59 -0.84 -7.70 3.42
C LEU A 59 -1.30 -9.17 3.55
N ILE A 60 -1.13 -9.77 4.74
CA ILE A 60 -1.66 -11.11 5.06
C ILE A 60 -3.18 -11.11 4.94
N ALA A 61 -3.88 -10.13 5.53
CA ALA A 61 -5.33 -10.04 5.49
C ALA A 61 -5.85 -9.89 4.05
N VAL A 62 -5.25 -8.98 3.27
CA VAL A 62 -5.61 -8.75 1.86
C VAL A 62 -5.36 -10.00 1.02
N GLY A 63 -4.18 -10.63 1.15
CA GLY A 63 -3.85 -11.87 0.44
C GLY A 63 -4.83 -13.01 0.76
N ALA A 64 -5.20 -13.17 2.04
CA ALA A 64 -6.19 -14.16 2.47
C ALA A 64 -7.59 -13.88 1.92
N ILE A 65 -8.05 -12.62 1.93
CA ILE A 65 -9.35 -12.23 1.37
C ILE A 65 -9.38 -12.53 -0.14
N ILE A 66 -8.36 -12.13 -0.90
CA ILE A 66 -8.26 -12.39 -2.35
C ILE A 66 -8.29 -13.90 -2.62
N MET A 67 -7.54 -14.69 -1.86
CA MET A 67 -7.52 -16.15 -1.98
C MET A 67 -8.90 -16.75 -1.72
N VAL A 68 -9.57 -16.39 -0.62
CA VAL A 68 -10.90 -16.93 -0.28
C VAL A 68 -11.94 -16.53 -1.33
N MET A 69 -11.95 -15.27 -1.77
CA MET A 69 -12.87 -14.79 -2.79
C MET A 69 -12.66 -15.47 -4.14
N GLY A 70 -11.40 -15.63 -4.58
CA GLY A 70 -11.07 -16.37 -5.79
C GLY A 70 -11.49 -17.84 -5.72
N PHE A 71 -11.31 -18.49 -4.57
CA PHE A 71 -11.75 -19.87 -4.35
C PHE A 71 -13.29 -20.00 -4.42
N LEU A 72 -14.02 -19.09 -3.77
CA LEU A 72 -15.49 -19.08 -3.79
C LEU A 72 -16.05 -18.84 -5.19
N GLY A 73 -15.49 -17.89 -5.95
CA GLY A 73 -15.89 -17.61 -7.33
C GLY A 73 -15.62 -18.79 -8.27
N CYS A 74 -14.43 -19.39 -8.16
CA CYS A 74 -14.00 -20.54 -8.94
C CYS A 74 -14.86 -21.80 -8.65
N CYS A 75 -14.98 -22.18 -7.37
CA CYS A 75 -15.76 -23.34 -6.96
C CYS A 75 -17.27 -23.13 -7.15
N GLY A 76 -17.78 -21.93 -6.90
CA GLY A 76 -19.18 -21.57 -7.09
C GLY A 76 -19.61 -21.73 -8.55
N ALA A 77 -18.78 -21.25 -9.49
CA ALA A 77 -19.02 -21.41 -10.91
C ALA A 77 -18.97 -22.89 -11.33
N MET A 78 -17.92 -23.63 -10.95
CA MET A 78 -17.73 -25.03 -11.40
C MET A 78 -18.71 -26.01 -10.78
N LYS A 79 -18.92 -25.94 -9.46
CA LYS A 79 -19.83 -26.83 -8.72
C LYS A 79 -21.30 -26.43 -8.87
N GLU A 80 -21.60 -25.35 -9.59
CA GLU A 80 -22.96 -24.80 -9.71
C GLU A 80 -23.61 -24.61 -8.32
N SER A 81 -22.82 -24.18 -7.33
CA SER A 81 -23.28 -24.04 -5.95
C SER A 81 -23.81 -22.64 -5.70
N ARG A 82 -25.13 -22.51 -5.57
CA ARG A 82 -25.81 -21.24 -5.27
C ARG A 82 -25.28 -20.57 -4.00
N CYS A 83 -25.01 -21.35 -2.95
CA CYS A 83 -24.50 -20.82 -1.68
C CYS A 83 -23.11 -20.17 -1.86
N MET A 84 -22.18 -20.85 -2.56
CA MET A 84 -20.84 -20.30 -2.81
C MET A 84 -20.88 -19.05 -3.70
N LEU A 85 -21.72 -19.04 -4.74
CA LEU A 85 -21.92 -17.86 -5.60
C LEU A 85 -22.52 -16.69 -4.83
N LEU A 86 -23.47 -16.95 -3.92
CA LEU A 86 -24.06 -15.92 -3.07
C LEU A 86 -23.03 -15.34 -2.09
N LEU A 87 -22.22 -16.18 -1.44
CA LEU A 87 -21.12 -15.71 -0.59
C LEU A 87 -20.10 -14.87 -1.36
N PHE A 88 -19.74 -15.30 -2.57
CA PHE A 88 -18.89 -14.54 -3.47
C PHE A 88 -19.52 -13.19 -3.84
N PHE A 89 -20.81 -13.17 -4.16
CA PHE A 89 -21.53 -11.92 -4.46
C PHE A 89 -21.53 -10.96 -3.26
N ILE A 90 -21.89 -11.44 -2.07
CA ILE A 90 -21.90 -10.62 -0.85
C ILE A 90 -20.50 -10.09 -0.55
N GLY A 91 -19.47 -10.92 -0.67
CA GLY A 91 -18.09 -10.51 -0.46
C GLY A 91 -17.64 -9.41 -1.42
N LEU A 92 -17.91 -9.56 -2.73
CA LEU A 92 -17.59 -8.52 -3.71
C LEU A 92 -18.36 -7.22 -3.45
N LEU A 93 -19.64 -7.33 -3.06
CA LEU A 93 -20.46 -6.17 -2.75
C LEU A 93 -19.90 -5.40 -1.53
N LEU A 94 -19.47 -6.12 -0.50
CA LEU A 94 -18.84 -5.50 0.68
C LEU A 94 -17.52 -4.82 0.33
N ILE A 95 -16.68 -5.45 -0.51
CA ILE A 95 -15.43 -4.84 -0.96
C ILE A 95 -15.71 -3.57 -1.76
N LEU A 96 -16.68 -3.58 -2.68
CA LEU A 96 -17.08 -2.42 -3.45
C LEU A 96 -17.57 -1.27 -2.55
N ILE A 97 -18.37 -1.57 -1.53
CA ILE A 97 -18.83 -0.57 -0.55
C ILE A 97 -17.65 0.01 0.22
N LEU A 98 -16.72 -0.83 0.70
CA LEU A 98 -15.51 -0.39 1.38
C LEU A 98 -14.61 0.45 0.48
N GLN A 99 -14.53 0.11 -0.81
CA GLN A 99 -13.74 0.85 -1.79
C GLN A 99 -14.33 2.24 -2.04
N VAL A 100 -15.64 2.33 -2.23
CA VAL A 100 -16.33 3.62 -2.39
C VAL A 100 -16.24 4.45 -1.11
N ALA A 101 -16.47 3.84 0.05
CA ALA A 101 -16.34 4.52 1.34
C ALA A 101 -14.92 5.07 1.55
N SER A 102 -13.90 4.25 1.29
CA SER A 102 -12.49 4.67 1.34
C SER A 102 -12.21 5.83 0.38
N GLY A 103 -12.75 5.77 -0.85
CA GLY A 103 -12.59 6.84 -1.83
C GLY A 103 -13.23 8.16 -1.39
N VAL A 104 -14.46 8.10 -0.85
CA VAL A 104 -15.17 9.28 -0.33
C VAL A 104 -14.45 9.85 0.89
N LEU A 105 -14.08 9.01 1.86
CA LEU A 105 -13.30 9.44 3.03
C LEU A 105 -11.97 10.09 2.61
N GLY A 106 -11.24 9.48 1.67
CA GLY A 106 -10.00 10.04 1.14
C GLY A 106 -10.19 11.40 0.46
N ALA A 107 -11.31 11.61 -0.23
CA ALA A 107 -11.64 12.90 -0.85
C ALA A 107 -12.05 13.97 0.18
N VAL A 108 -12.91 13.61 1.14
CA VAL A 108 -13.44 14.53 2.17
C VAL A 108 -12.36 14.95 3.15
N PHE A 109 -11.56 13.99 3.63
CA PHE A 109 -10.52 14.26 4.63
C PHE A 109 -9.22 14.78 4.03
N LYS A 110 -9.14 15.10 2.73
CA LYS A 110 -7.89 15.55 2.10
C LYS A 110 -7.24 16.75 2.81
N SER A 111 -8.03 17.74 3.23
CA SER A 111 -7.55 18.92 3.96
C SER A 111 -7.20 18.61 5.42
N GLU A 112 -8.02 17.81 6.10
CA GLU A 112 -7.82 17.40 7.50
C GLU A 112 -6.58 16.50 7.63
N SER A 113 -6.42 15.53 6.72
CA SER A 113 -5.27 14.65 6.65
C SER A 113 -3.99 15.43 6.44
N SER A 114 -3.99 16.52 5.66
CA SER A 114 -2.80 17.37 5.51
C SER A 114 -2.41 18.05 6.84
N ARG A 115 -3.38 18.44 7.66
CA ARG A 115 -3.16 19.04 8.98
C ARG A 115 -2.66 18.01 10.00
N ILE A 116 -3.36 16.87 10.11
CA ILE A 116 -2.98 15.77 11.00
C ILE A 116 -1.61 15.23 10.62
N LEU A 117 -1.34 15.04 9.32
CA LEU A 117 -0.04 14.60 8.82
C LEU A 117 1.04 15.60 9.21
N ASN A 118 0.83 16.91 9.04
CA ASN A 118 1.81 17.91 9.48
C ASN A 118 2.05 17.82 11.01
N GLU A 119 1.01 17.72 11.83
CA GLU A 119 1.15 17.57 13.30
C GLU A 119 1.92 16.29 13.68
N THR A 120 1.61 15.15 13.06
CA THR A 120 2.32 13.88 13.28
C THR A 120 3.78 13.99 12.82
N LEU A 121 4.02 14.57 11.65
CA LEU A 121 5.37 14.79 11.12
C LEU A 121 6.20 15.69 12.03
N TYR A 122 5.59 16.69 12.69
CA TYR A 122 6.27 17.55 13.66
C TYR A 122 6.67 16.80 14.94
N GLU A 123 5.91 15.80 15.37
CA GLU A 123 6.34 14.92 16.47
C GLU A 123 7.44 13.96 16.00
N ASP A 124 7.27 13.36 14.83
CA ASP A 124 8.25 12.44 14.25
C ASP A 124 9.59 13.11 13.97
N VAL A 125 9.60 14.39 13.56
CA VAL A 125 10.85 15.12 13.29
C VAL A 125 11.72 15.25 14.55
N LYS A 126 11.11 15.31 15.75
CA LYS A 126 11.86 15.39 17.01
C LYS A 126 12.72 14.15 17.22
N LEU A 127 12.24 12.98 16.80
CA LEU A 127 12.96 11.70 16.87
C LEU A 127 14.28 11.71 16.10
N LEU A 128 14.44 12.61 15.10
CA LEU A 128 15.72 12.77 14.38
C LEU A 128 16.79 13.43 15.23
N SER A 129 16.39 14.36 16.09
CA SER A 129 17.29 15.10 16.98
C SER A 129 17.56 14.39 18.31
N GLU A 130 16.70 13.45 18.72
CA GLU A 130 16.87 12.69 19.96
C GLU A 130 18.03 11.69 19.89
N THR A 131 18.76 11.51 21.00
CA THR A 131 19.96 10.65 21.05
C THR A 131 19.69 9.30 21.75
N GLY A 132 18.46 9.06 22.21
CA GLY A 132 18.05 7.81 22.84
C GLY A 132 17.76 6.68 21.85
N ASP A 133 17.51 5.47 22.36
CA ASP A 133 17.01 4.34 21.54
C ASP A 133 15.61 4.63 20.97
N GLN A 134 14.85 5.52 21.62
CA GLN A 134 13.61 6.08 21.08
C GLN A 134 13.97 6.93 19.84
N GLY A 135 13.61 6.42 18.65
CA GLY A 135 13.87 7.09 17.37
C GLY A 135 15.10 6.59 16.60
N LYS A 136 15.89 5.64 17.12
CA LYS A 136 17.04 5.07 16.37
C LYS A 136 16.59 4.45 15.04
N GLU A 137 15.49 3.72 15.09
CA GLU A 137 14.82 3.12 13.94
C GLU A 137 14.41 4.18 12.90
N PHE A 138 13.71 5.23 13.35
CA PHE A 138 13.29 6.34 12.50
C PHE A 138 14.47 7.06 11.81
N ARG A 139 15.59 7.22 12.52
CA ARG A 139 16.81 7.85 11.99
C ARG A 139 17.44 7.01 10.86
N GLU A 140 17.54 5.70 11.01
CA GLU A 140 18.11 4.81 9.98
C GLU A 140 17.24 4.80 8.71
N VAL A 141 15.91 4.80 8.87
CA VAL A 141 14.98 4.91 7.76
C VAL A 141 15.12 6.24 7.06
N MET A 142 15.17 7.34 7.82
CA MET A 142 15.38 8.67 7.27
C MET A 142 16.70 8.78 6.49
N ILE A 143 17.78 8.18 6.98
CA ILE A 143 19.07 8.10 6.29
C ILE A 143 18.95 7.38 4.95
N THR A 144 18.22 6.27 4.89
CA THR A 144 18.01 5.52 3.65
C THR A 144 17.16 6.31 2.66
N PHE A 145 16.09 6.93 3.14
CA PHE A 145 15.24 7.81 2.33
C PHE A 145 16.00 9.00 1.75
N GLN A 146 16.86 9.66 2.54
CA GLN A 146 17.69 10.78 2.07
C GLN A 146 18.63 10.36 0.93
N LYS A 147 19.19 9.14 0.98
CA LYS A 147 20.06 8.61 -0.07
C LYS A 147 19.29 8.32 -1.37
N GLU A 148 18.14 7.66 -1.25
CA GLU A 148 17.31 7.27 -2.41
C GLU A 148 16.65 8.49 -3.08
N LEU A 149 16.09 9.40 -2.29
CA LEU A 149 15.35 10.56 -2.79
C LEU A 149 16.22 11.80 -2.99
N LYS A 150 17.50 11.79 -2.58
CA LYS A 150 18.42 12.93 -2.69
C LYS A 150 17.86 14.21 -2.07
N CYS A 151 17.42 14.10 -0.84
CA CYS A 151 16.89 15.19 -0.01
C CYS A 151 17.62 15.24 1.34
N CYS A 152 17.48 16.33 2.10
CA CYS A 152 18.03 16.41 3.45
C CYS A 152 16.97 16.91 4.44
N GLY A 153 16.88 16.27 5.61
CA GLY A 153 15.87 16.53 6.62
C GLY A 153 14.46 16.16 6.20
N LEU A 154 13.52 16.24 7.14
CA LEU A 154 12.12 15.93 6.88
C LEU A 154 11.34 17.21 6.57
N ILE A 155 11.38 18.19 7.46
CA ILE A 155 10.58 19.43 7.43
C ILE A 155 11.47 20.67 7.27
N ASN A 156 12.50 20.83 8.11
CA ASN A 156 13.35 22.03 8.16
C ASN A 156 14.75 21.79 7.60
N GLY A 157 14.94 20.72 6.83
CA GLY A 157 16.22 20.42 6.20
C GLY A 157 17.23 19.81 7.18
N ALA A 158 18.51 20.02 6.93
CA ALA A 158 19.60 19.50 7.77
C ALA A 158 19.48 19.87 9.26
N ALA A 159 18.75 20.95 9.60
CA ALA A 159 18.51 21.37 10.97
C ALA A 159 17.69 20.36 11.80
N ASP A 160 16.86 19.54 11.16
CA ASP A 160 16.01 18.54 11.83
C ASP A 160 16.83 17.50 12.60
N TRP A 161 18.08 17.25 12.18
CA TRP A 161 18.97 16.28 12.82
C TRP A 161 19.61 16.79 14.11
N GLY A 162 19.57 18.09 14.40
CA GLY A 162 20.14 18.67 15.63
C GLY A 162 21.58 18.18 15.90
N SER A 163 21.79 17.60 17.09
CA SER A 163 23.08 17.04 17.52
C SER A 163 23.53 15.81 16.72
N ASN A 164 22.59 15.09 16.10
CA ASN A 164 22.87 13.90 15.32
C ASN A 164 23.29 14.20 13.86
N PHE A 165 23.39 15.48 13.48
CA PHE A 165 23.69 15.84 12.09
C PHE A 165 24.97 15.20 11.58
N ASN A 166 26.06 15.14 12.36
CA ASN A 166 27.31 14.52 11.91
C ASN A 166 27.14 13.06 11.46
N TYR A 167 26.27 12.30 12.14
CA TYR A 167 25.95 10.93 11.80
C TYR A 167 25.10 10.83 10.51
N ALA A 168 24.14 11.72 10.31
CA ALA A 168 23.27 11.73 9.13
C ALA A 168 23.86 12.47 7.92
N SER A 169 24.87 13.30 8.11
CA SER A 169 25.40 14.25 7.13
C SER A 169 25.85 13.58 5.82
N GLN A 170 26.43 12.39 5.92
CA GLN A 170 26.87 11.59 4.77
C GLN A 170 25.70 11.07 3.91
N SER A 171 24.50 10.92 4.49
CA SER A 171 23.33 10.38 3.80
C SER A 171 22.60 11.40 2.93
N CYS A 172 22.78 12.70 3.20
CA CYS A 172 22.18 13.79 2.43
C CYS A 172 23.23 14.68 1.75
N SER A 173 24.46 14.17 1.59
CA SER A 173 25.55 14.88 0.92
C SER A 173 25.22 15.13 -0.55
N CYS A 174 25.44 16.37 -0.99
CA CYS A 174 25.11 16.85 -2.32
C CYS A 174 26.41 17.08 -3.10
N GLU A 175 26.66 16.21 -4.07
CA GLU A 175 27.66 16.46 -5.10
C GLU A 175 27.10 17.52 -6.06
N LYS A 176 27.92 18.52 -6.41
CA LYS A 176 27.54 19.58 -7.35
C LYS A 176 27.40 19.01 -8.76
N ALA A 177 26.32 18.29 -9.00
CA ALA A 177 25.86 17.87 -10.32
C ALA A 177 24.89 18.93 -10.87
N SER A 178 24.87 19.04 -12.20
CA SER A 178 24.00 19.97 -12.92
C SER A 178 22.52 19.65 -12.64
N GLY A 179 21.83 20.55 -11.92
CA GLY A 179 20.38 20.46 -11.65
C GLY A 179 19.97 20.29 -10.18
N THR A 180 20.91 20.11 -9.26
CA THR A 180 20.62 19.97 -7.81
C THR A 180 20.99 21.22 -7.03
N SER A 181 20.02 21.81 -6.35
CA SER A 181 20.23 22.91 -5.40
C SER A 181 20.88 22.37 -4.13
N CYS A 182 22.18 22.61 -3.95
CA CYS A 182 22.91 22.26 -2.73
C CYS A 182 23.07 23.49 -1.83
N VAL A 183 23.02 23.30 -0.51
CA VAL A 183 23.30 24.32 0.52
C VAL A 183 24.42 23.86 1.45
N SER A 184 25.15 24.79 2.04
CA SER A 184 26.21 24.48 3.01
C SER A 184 25.64 24.51 4.43
N TYR A 185 25.73 23.39 5.15
CA TYR A 185 25.31 23.26 6.55
C TYR A 185 26.36 22.50 7.36
N GLY A 186 26.77 23.03 8.52
CA GLY A 186 27.80 22.39 9.36
C GLY A 186 29.16 22.16 8.69
N GLY A 187 29.50 22.96 7.66
CA GLY A 187 30.72 22.78 6.87
C GLY A 187 30.64 21.72 5.77
N GLN A 188 29.45 21.13 5.53
CA GLN A 188 29.22 20.15 4.47
C GLN A 188 28.19 20.65 3.44
N SER A 189 28.31 20.18 2.20
CA SER A 189 27.36 20.46 1.11
C SER A 189 26.25 19.41 1.14
N VAL A 190 25.02 19.83 1.39
CA VAL A 190 23.83 18.96 1.52
C VAL A 190 22.72 19.40 0.58
N TYR A 191 21.77 18.51 0.29
CA TYR A 191 20.61 18.85 -0.55
C TYR A 191 19.77 19.95 0.11
N SER A 192 19.37 20.95 -0.69
CA SER A 192 18.52 22.05 -0.23
C SER A 192 17.06 21.66 -0.06
N GLU A 193 16.62 20.63 -0.79
CA GLU A 193 15.24 20.17 -0.77
C GLU A 193 14.96 19.28 0.44
N THR A 194 13.81 19.48 1.06
CA THR A 194 13.36 18.69 2.22
C THR A 194 12.65 17.43 1.75
N CYS A 195 12.81 16.31 2.46
CA CYS A 195 12.21 15.07 2.00
C CYS A 195 10.67 15.11 1.98
N LEU A 196 10.03 15.89 2.87
CA LEU A 196 8.58 16.07 2.83
C LEU A 196 8.09 16.70 1.52
N SER A 197 8.84 17.67 0.98
CA SER A 197 8.46 18.31 -0.29
C SER A 197 8.50 17.33 -1.46
N LEU A 198 9.56 16.52 -1.55
CA LEU A 198 9.69 15.46 -2.56
C LEU A 198 8.65 14.36 -2.39
N ILE A 199 8.36 13.94 -1.15
CA ILE A 199 7.32 12.94 -0.88
C ILE A 199 5.96 13.47 -1.34
N LYS A 200 5.64 14.74 -1.08
CA LYS A 200 4.40 15.35 -1.55
C LYS A 200 4.32 15.34 -3.08
N ASP A 201 5.39 15.74 -3.77
CA ASP A 201 5.43 15.75 -5.24
C ASP A 201 5.31 14.33 -5.83
N LEU A 202 6.02 13.35 -5.25
CA LEU A 202 5.93 11.94 -5.64
C LEU A 202 4.53 11.39 -5.43
N VAL A 203 3.92 11.67 -4.27
CA VAL A 203 2.57 11.23 -3.95
C VAL A 203 1.59 11.85 -4.93
N GLU A 204 1.63 13.16 -5.18
CA GLU A 204 0.73 13.81 -6.14
C GLU A 204 0.86 13.24 -7.55
N LYS A 205 2.10 12.97 -7.99
CA LYS A 205 2.37 12.40 -9.30
C LYS A 205 1.85 10.97 -9.44
N HIS A 206 2.01 10.13 -8.42
CA HIS A 206 1.57 8.73 -8.45
C HIS A 206 0.11 8.54 -8.01
N PHE A 207 -0.52 9.55 -7.40
CA PHE A 207 -1.91 9.49 -6.94
C PHE A 207 -2.89 9.18 -8.07
N ILE A 208 -2.63 9.73 -9.26
CA ILE A 208 -3.45 9.48 -10.46
C ILE A 208 -3.45 7.99 -10.84
N ILE A 209 -2.29 7.33 -10.73
CA ILE A 209 -2.14 5.90 -11.04
C ILE A 209 -2.93 5.07 -10.03
N VAL A 210 -2.85 5.41 -8.74
CA VAL A 210 -3.59 4.71 -7.66
C VAL A 210 -5.10 4.83 -7.87
N ILE A 211 -5.61 6.03 -8.20
CA ILE A 211 -7.02 6.22 -8.54
C ILE A 211 -7.40 5.37 -9.76
N GLY A 212 -6.55 5.33 -10.78
CA GLY A 212 -6.78 4.52 -11.98
C GLY A 212 -6.91 3.02 -11.67
N ILE A 213 -6.02 2.48 -10.83
CA ILE A 213 -6.08 1.09 -10.37
C ILE A 213 -7.37 0.84 -9.58
N ALA A 214 -7.72 1.73 -8.65
CA ALA A 214 -8.94 1.60 -7.87
C ALA A 214 -10.19 1.58 -8.77
N PHE A 215 -10.30 2.50 -9.72
CA PHE A 215 -11.42 2.51 -10.66
C PHE A 215 -11.48 1.23 -11.51
N GLY A 216 -10.33 0.75 -11.99
CA GLY A 216 -10.25 -0.52 -12.73
C GLY A 216 -10.72 -1.72 -11.90
N LEU A 217 -10.33 -1.79 -10.62
CA LEU A 217 -10.80 -2.82 -9.70
C LEU A 217 -12.32 -2.76 -9.51
N ALA A 218 -12.89 -1.58 -9.31
CA ALA A 218 -14.34 -1.41 -9.14
C ALA A 218 -15.12 -1.91 -10.38
N VAL A 219 -14.61 -1.65 -11.59
CA VAL A 219 -15.22 -2.15 -12.83
C VAL A 219 -15.18 -3.69 -12.88
N VAL A 220 -14.05 -4.30 -12.54
CA VAL A 220 -13.91 -5.76 -12.50
C VAL A 220 -14.84 -6.39 -11.45
N GLU A 221 -14.99 -5.76 -10.29
CA GLU A 221 -15.91 -6.20 -9.24
C GLU A 221 -17.37 -6.16 -9.70
N VAL A 222 -17.80 -5.08 -10.36
CA VAL A 222 -19.16 -4.96 -10.91
C VAL A 222 -19.43 -6.06 -11.94
N ILE A 223 -18.48 -6.37 -12.82
CA ILE A 223 -18.60 -7.47 -13.78
C ILE A 223 -18.73 -8.81 -13.02
N GLY A 224 -17.93 -9.03 -11.98
CA GLY A 224 -18.01 -10.20 -11.11
C GLY A 224 -19.38 -10.35 -10.42
N LEU A 225 -19.96 -9.25 -9.93
CA LEU A 225 -21.29 -9.21 -9.32
C LEU A 225 -22.38 -9.59 -10.33
N VAL A 226 -22.32 -9.03 -11.53
CA VAL A 226 -23.28 -9.34 -12.61
C VAL A 226 -23.18 -10.82 -13.00
N PHE A 227 -21.98 -11.34 -13.25
CA PHE A 227 -21.78 -12.74 -13.62
C PHE A 227 -22.21 -13.70 -12.51
N SER A 228 -21.93 -13.38 -11.25
CA SER A 228 -22.36 -14.19 -10.11
C SER A 228 -23.88 -14.29 -10.03
N MET A 229 -24.59 -13.15 -10.16
CA MET A 229 -26.07 -13.14 -10.14
C MET A 229 -26.69 -13.84 -11.33
N VAL A 230 -26.14 -13.64 -12.54
CA VAL A 230 -26.62 -14.35 -13.74
C VAL A 230 -26.48 -15.85 -13.56
N LEU A 231 -25.32 -16.35 -13.12
CA LEU A 231 -25.12 -17.78 -12.86
C LEU A 231 -26.02 -18.28 -11.72
N PHE A 232 -26.16 -17.51 -10.64
CA PHE A 232 -27.05 -17.86 -9.53
C PHE A 232 -28.50 -18.06 -10.01
N CYS A 233 -29.02 -17.15 -10.85
CA CYS A 233 -30.36 -17.25 -11.44
C CYS A 233 -30.49 -18.41 -12.45
N GLN A 234 -29.46 -18.66 -13.26
CA GLN A 234 -29.47 -19.78 -14.23
C GLN A 234 -29.48 -21.13 -13.52
N ILE A 235 -28.66 -21.31 -12.48
CA ILE A 235 -28.69 -22.49 -11.61
C ILE A 235 -30.02 -22.53 -10.84
N GLY A 236 -30.56 -21.35 -10.50
CA GLY A 236 -31.91 -21.03 -10.02
C GLY A 236 -33.05 -21.77 -10.70
N SER A 237 -33.04 -21.66 -12.01
CA SER A 237 -34.12 -22.05 -12.93
C SER A 237 -33.98 -23.49 -13.45
N LYS A 238 -32.92 -24.19 -13.07
CA LYS A 238 -32.68 -25.61 -13.39
C LYS A 238 -33.37 -26.49 -12.36
#